data_AF-A0A7Y9UW29-F1
#
_entry.id   AF-A0A7Y9UW29-F1
#
_cell.length_a   1.000
_cell.length_b   1.000
_cell.length_c   1.000
_cell.angle_alpha   90.00
_cell.angle_beta   90.00
_cell.angle_gamma   90.00
#
_symmetry.space_group_name_H-M   'P 1'
#
loop_
_entity.id
_entity.type
_entity.pdbx_description
1 polymer ?
#
loop_
_entity_poly.entity_id
_entity_poly.type
_entity_poly.pdbx_seq_one_letter_code
_entity_poly.pdbx_strand_id
1 'polypeptide(L)'
;MVEFLVLLAVVAVVALVAVQRRSRKQTSEQERALAQVKRVVDADVTRFGEELQELHIDTLATTLDVPMRQDYQRALDAYEDAKMLLAEAAEPEDLTQVTRTLEDGRYAQACVLARQDGRELPQRRPPCFFNPAHGPAQTDVAWAPAGGAEREIPVCLADAERVRAGAEPDARQVRSGNRMVPWYQGGPAYGHYADGYYGSYAMNGLFPAFLIGSMMGGLWSPAVIEPPADLGGDAAGGDWSTEGGGTDGLDSMDGIGEIGGGDHSGGDFSGGDSGGWFGGAGDFGGGGDFGGF
;
A
#
# COMPACT_ATOMS: atom_id res chain seq x y z
N MET A 1 -4.42 45.25 -32.53
CA MET A 1 -3.19 44.82 -31.81
C MET A 1 -3.41 44.71 -30.31
N VAL A 2 -3.98 45.72 -29.64
CA VAL A 2 -4.23 45.69 -28.18
C VAL A 2 -5.15 44.54 -27.77
N GLU A 3 -6.26 44.31 -28.48
CA GLU A 3 -7.18 43.19 -28.18
C GLU A 3 -6.52 41.82 -28.29
N PHE A 4 -5.64 41.63 -29.27
CA PHE A 4 -4.89 40.39 -29.46
C PHE A 4 -3.88 40.14 -28.33
N LEU A 5 -3.23 41.20 -27.85
CA LEU A 5 -2.33 41.13 -26.68
C LEU A 5 -3.10 40.84 -25.39
N VAL A 6 -4.29 41.42 -25.22
CA VAL A 6 -5.17 41.13 -24.08
C VAL A 6 -5.63 39.67 -24.11
N LEU A 7 -6.05 39.16 -25.29
CA LEU A 7 -6.44 37.75 -25.45
C LEU A 7 -5.29 36.80 -25.13
N LEU A 8 -4.08 37.07 -25.62
CA LEU A 8 -2.90 36.26 -25.31
C LEU A 8 -2.55 36.28 -23.81
N ALA A 9 -2.65 37.45 -23.16
CA ALA A 9 -2.42 37.56 -21.72
C ALA A 9 -3.44 36.75 -20.91
N VAL A 10 -4.73 36.79 -21.28
CA VAL A 10 -5.79 35.99 -20.64
C VAL A 10 -5.53 34.49 -20.81
N VAL A 11 -5.19 34.04 -22.02
CA VAL A 11 -4.86 32.61 -22.27
C VAL A 11 -3.65 32.17 -21.46
N ALA A 12 -2.59 32.99 -21.38
CA ALA A 12 -1.41 32.68 -20.59
C ALA A 12 -1.71 32.58 -19.09
N VAL A 13 -2.54 33.48 -18.55
CA VAL A 13 -2.97 33.43 -17.14
C VAL A 13 -3.84 32.20 -16.87
N VAL A 14 -4.78 31.87 -17.75
CA VAL A 14 -5.62 30.66 -17.61
C VAL A 14 -4.77 29.39 -17.65
N ALA A 15 -3.81 29.30 -18.58
CA ALA A 15 -2.90 28.17 -18.67
C ALA A 15 -2.03 28.03 -17.40
N LEU A 16 -1.47 29.14 -16.89
CA LEU A 16 -0.68 29.14 -15.66
C LEU A 16 -1.49 28.70 -14.44
N VAL A 17 -2.72 29.21 -14.29
CA VAL A 17 -3.62 28.82 -13.20
C VAL A 17 -4.01 27.35 -13.31
N ALA A 18 -4.29 26.83 -14.52
CA ALA A 18 -4.60 25.42 -14.73
C ALA A 18 -3.42 24.51 -14.35
N VAL A 19 -2.19 24.87 -14.73
CA VAL A 19 -0.96 24.15 -14.35
C VAL A 19 -0.75 24.17 -12.84
N GLN A 20 -0.89 25.32 -12.19
CA GLN A 20 -0.74 25.43 -10.73
C GLN A 20 -1.82 24.67 -9.95
N ARG A 21 -3.06 24.65 -10.44
CA ARG A 21 -4.12 23.85 -9.82
C ARG A 21 -3.85 22.36 -9.96
N ARG A 22 -3.37 21.93 -11.14
CA ARG A 22 -3.02 20.53 -11.39
C ARG A 22 -1.86 20.08 -10.51
N SER A 23 -0.80 20.88 -10.38
CA SER A 23 0.34 20.53 -9.53
C SER A 23 -0.08 20.41 -8.06
N ARG A 24 -0.83 21.38 -7.53
CA ARG A 24 -1.36 21.32 -6.15
C ARG A 24 -2.25 20.10 -5.91
N LYS A 25 -3.09 19.75 -6.88
CA LYS A 25 -3.96 18.57 -6.81
C LYS A 25 -3.11 17.29 -6.78
N GLN A 26 -2.11 17.18 -7.65
CA GLN A 26 -1.21 16.04 -7.71
C GLN A 26 -0.42 15.86 -6.40
N THR A 27 0.13 16.95 -5.85
CA THR A 27 0.83 16.89 -4.55
C THR A 27 -0.08 16.41 -3.43
N SER A 28 -1.31 16.92 -3.34
CA SER A 28 -2.27 16.48 -2.32
C SER A 28 -2.70 15.02 -2.49
N GLU A 29 -2.83 14.55 -3.72
CA GLU A 29 -3.11 13.14 -4.03
C GLU A 29 -1.94 12.23 -3.64
N GLN A 30 -0.70 12.63 -3.95
CA GLN A 30 0.51 11.93 -3.57
C GLN A 30 0.69 11.87 -2.05
N GLU A 31 0.48 12.97 -1.33
CA GLU A 31 0.54 13.01 0.14
C GLU A 31 -0.47 12.06 0.77
N ARG A 32 -1.70 12.00 0.24
CA ARG A 32 -2.74 11.07 0.72
C ARG A 32 -2.39 9.61 0.42
N ALA A 33 -1.90 9.33 -0.79
CA ALA A 33 -1.46 8.00 -1.17
C ALA A 33 -0.30 7.54 -0.30
N LEU A 34 0.71 8.39 -0.08
CA LEU A 34 1.82 8.15 0.82
C LEU A 34 1.31 7.87 2.24
N ALA A 35 0.49 8.74 2.83
CA ALA A 35 -0.01 8.55 4.20
C ALA A 35 -0.84 7.26 4.35
N GLN A 36 -1.57 6.85 3.31
CA GLN A 36 -2.32 5.61 3.29
C GLN A 36 -1.40 4.38 3.28
N VAL A 37 -0.43 4.34 2.38
CA VAL A 37 0.47 3.19 2.20
C VAL A 37 1.51 3.12 3.31
N LYS A 38 2.06 4.27 3.73
CA LYS A 38 3.04 4.38 4.82
C LYS A 38 2.55 3.73 6.12
N ARG A 39 1.26 3.84 6.45
CA ARG A 39 0.66 3.13 7.60
C ARG A 39 0.67 1.60 7.46
N VAL A 40 0.47 1.10 6.25
CA VAL A 40 0.53 -0.36 6.00
C VAL A 40 1.97 -0.84 6.08
N VAL A 41 2.91 -0.08 5.52
CA VAL A 41 4.34 -0.40 5.58
C VAL A 41 4.88 -0.33 7.02
N ASP A 42 4.44 0.66 7.80
CA ASP A 42 4.77 0.77 9.22
C ASP A 42 4.31 -0.46 10.03
N ALA A 43 3.10 -0.94 9.77
CA ALA A 43 2.61 -2.19 10.33
C ALA A 43 3.42 -3.41 9.84
N ASP A 44 3.91 -3.41 8.60
CA ASP A 44 4.80 -4.46 8.08
C ASP A 44 6.18 -4.45 8.77
N VAL A 45 6.76 -3.27 9.00
CA VAL A 45 8.01 -3.11 9.76
C VAL A 45 7.83 -3.59 11.19
N THR A 46 6.74 -3.19 11.85
CA THR A 46 6.42 -3.60 13.23
C THR A 46 6.30 -5.12 13.31
N ARG A 47 5.53 -5.71 12.39
CA ARG A 47 5.36 -7.17 12.31
C ARG A 47 6.69 -7.88 12.06
N PHE A 48 7.59 -7.34 11.24
CA PHE A 48 8.91 -7.94 11.06
C PHE A 48 9.73 -7.91 12.35
N GLY A 49 9.66 -6.83 13.13
CA GLY A 49 10.29 -6.76 14.45
C GLY A 49 9.78 -7.85 15.39
N GLU A 50 8.47 -8.12 15.39
CA GLU A 50 7.86 -9.22 16.15
C GLU A 50 8.36 -10.59 15.68
N GLU A 51 8.43 -10.81 14.38
CA GLU A 51 8.93 -12.06 13.79
C GLU A 51 10.44 -12.28 14.08
N LEU A 52 11.25 -11.22 14.19
CA LEU A 52 12.65 -11.30 14.62
C LEU A 52 12.77 -11.60 16.11
N GLN A 53 11.83 -11.12 16.93
CA GLN A 53 11.74 -11.49 18.33
C GLN A 53 11.39 -12.97 18.48
N GLU A 54 10.45 -13.48 17.68
CA GLU A 54 10.13 -14.92 17.62
C GLU A 54 11.35 -15.74 17.16
N LEU A 55 12.04 -15.30 16.10
CA LEU A 55 13.28 -15.93 15.62
C LEU A 55 14.33 -16.02 16.74
N HIS A 56 14.45 -14.99 17.56
CA HIS A 56 15.36 -14.99 18.70
C HIS A 56 15.01 -16.11 19.69
N ILE A 57 13.72 -16.23 20.06
CA ILE A 57 13.23 -17.29 20.96
C ILE A 57 13.49 -18.68 20.37
N ASP A 58 13.16 -18.89 19.10
CA ASP A 58 13.33 -20.18 18.43
C ASP A 58 14.80 -20.59 18.38
N THR A 59 15.72 -19.64 18.26
CA THR A 59 17.16 -19.90 18.12
C THR A 59 17.94 -19.90 19.44
N LEU A 60 17.31 -19.65 20.60
CA LEU A 60 17.99 -19.55 21.91
C LEU A 60 18.88 -20.76 22.26
N ALA A 61 18.44 -21.97 21.91
CA ALA A 61 19.17 -23.20 22.17
C ALA A 61 20.08 -23.66 21.02
N THR A 62 20.13 -22.88 19.93
CA THR A 62 20.83 -23.26 18.69
C THR A 62 22.26 -22.72 18.67
N THR A 63 23.24 -23.59 18.41
CA THR A 63 24.61 -23.12 18.13
C THR A 63 24.66 -22.52 16.73
N LEU A 64 24.81 -21.19 16.64
CA LEU A 64 24.90 -20.50 15.35
C LEU A 64 26.28 -20.71 14.71
N ASP A 65 26.35 -21.49 13.64
CA ASP A 65 27.55 -21.54 12.80
C ASP A 65 27.76 -20.21 12.05
N VAL A 66 28.88 -20.06 11.34
CA VAL A 66 29.21 -18.79 10.66
C VAL A 66 28.15 -18.40 9.63
N PRO A 67 27.70 -19.29 8.71
CA PRO A 67 26.65 -18.96 7.75
C PRO A 67 25.33 -18.57 8.41
N MET A 68 24.86 -19.31 9.43
CA MET A 68 23.59 -18.99 10.11
C MET A 68 23.66 -17.63 10.82
N ARG A 69 24.82 -17.29 11.42
CA ARG A 69 25.03 -15.99 12.04
C ARG A 69 25.01 -14.84 11.02
N GLN A 70 25.54 -15.05 9.82
CA GLN A 70 25.50 -14.06 8.74
C GLN A 70 24.07 -13.83 8.24
N ASP A 71 23.29 -14.90 8.06
CA ASP A 71 21.88 -14.79 7.66
C ASP A 71 21.05 -14.11 8.78
N TYR A 72 21.32 -14.42 10.05
CA TYR A 72 20.68 -13.76 11.19
C TYR A 72 21.00 -12.26 11.19
N GLN A 73 22.28 -11.89 11.08
CA GLN A 73 22.68 -10.49 11.05
C GLN A 73 22.02 -9.75 9.89
N ARG A 74 21.95 -10.36 8.70
CA ARG A 74 21.25 -9.76 7.55
C ARG A 74 19.77 -9.49 7.83
N ALA A 75 19.09 -10.37 8.57
CA ALA A 75 17.70 -10.16 8.94
C ALA A 75 17.54 -8.97 9.92
N LEU A 76 18.45 -8.83 10.89
CA LEU A 76 18.49 -7.69 11.80
C LEU A 76 18.81 -6.36 11.07
N ASP A 77 19.82 -6.38 10.19
CA ASP A 77 20.22 -5.22 9.41
C ASP A 77 19.06 -4.75 8.53
N ALA A 78 18.36 -5.68 7.87
CA ALA A 78 17.19 -5.36 7.06
C ALA A 78 16.07 -4.69 7.88
N TYR A 79 15.87 -5.08 9.14
CA TYR A 79 14.88 -4.44 10.01
C TYR A 79 15.27 -3.01 10.38
N GLU A 80 16.54 -2.79 10.75
CA GLU A 80 17.03 -1.44 11.05
C GLU A 80 17.03 -0.53 9.81
N ASP A 81 17.47 -1.05 8.66
CA ASP A 81 17.42 -0.35 7.38
C ASP A 81 15.98 0.00 7.01
N ALA A 82 15.03 -0.93 7.17
CA ALA A 82 13.62 -0.68 6.87
C ALA A 82 13.03 0.43 7.76
N LYS A 83 13.40 0.48 9.05
CA LYS A 83 13.00 1.56 9.97
C LYS A 83 13.56 2.91 9.53
N MET A 84 14.83 2.96 9.17
CA MET A 84 15.48 4.19 8.69
C MET A 84 14.83 4.69 7.39
N LEU A 85 14.69 3.82 6.40
CA LEU A 85 14.06 4.14 5.11
C LEU A 85 12.60 4.61 5.31
N LEU A 86 11.85 3.98 6.20
CA LEU A 86 10.47 4.38 6.51
C LEU A 86 10.41 5.76 7.17
N ALA A 87 11.35 6.06 8.07
CA ALA A 87 11.43 7.37 8.72
C ALA A 87 11.74 8.48 7.69
N GLU A 88 12.62 8.19 6.73
CA GLU A 88 13.04 9.13 5.69
C GLU A 88 12.05 9.25 4.53
N ALA A 89 11.17 8.27 4.31
CA ALA A 89 10.22 8.24 3.19
C ALA A 89 9.31 9.48 3.14
N ALA A 90 9.45 10.25 2.06
CA ALA A 90 8.77 11.50 1.79
C ALA A 90 7.90 11.45 0.52
N GLU A 91 8.13 10.48 -0.36
CA GLU A 91 7.37 10.24 -1.59
C GLU A 91 6.89 8.76 -1.65
N PRO A 92 5.78 8.45 -2.34
CA PRO A 92 5.29 7.07 -2.50
C PRO A 92 6.35 6.09 -3.02
N GLU A 93 7.22 6.56 -3.91
CA GLU A 93 8.33 5.84 -4.53
C GLU A 93 9.34 5.33 -3.49
N ASP A 94 9.56 6.06 -2.41
CA ASP A 94 10.50 5.67 -1.34
C ASP A 94 10.07 4.37 -0.64
N LEU A 95 8.76 4.10 -0.60
CA LEU A 95 8.20 2.90 0.03
C LEU A 95 8.54 1.61 -0.74
N THR A 96 8.91 1.70 -2.02
CA THR A 96 9.43 0.57 -2.79
C THR A 96 10.70 0.01 -2.14
N GLN A 97 11.60 0.88 -1.66
CA GLN A 97 12.83 0.43 -1.04
C GLN A 97 12.57 -0.20 0.33
N VAL A 98 11.67 0.37 1.13
CA VAL A 98 11.30 -0.19 2.45
C VAL A 98 10.78 -1.62 2.31
N THR A 99 9.81 -1.84 1.41
CA THR A 99 9.17 -3.15 1.22
C THR A 99 10.11 -4.19 0.61
N ARG A 100 11.02 -3.77 -0.28
CA ARG A 100 12.11 -4.64 -0.77
C ARG A 100 13.05 -5.06 0.36
N THR A 101 13.47 -4.13 1.21
CA THR A 101 14.33 -4.45 2.37
C THR A 101 13.64 -5.42 3.32
N LEU A 102 12.33 -5.28 3.56
CA LEU A 102 11.57 -6.25 4.36
C LEU A 102 11.53 -7.65 3.72
N GLU A 103 11.40 -7.72 2.40
CA GLU A 103 11.46 -8.99 1.65
C GLU A 103 12.83 -9.67 1.79
N ASP A 104 13.90 -8.90 1.64
CA ASP A 104 15.28 -9.35 1.87
C ASP A 104 15.47 -9.91 3.29
N GLY A 105 14.96 -9.19 4.28
CA GLY A 105 15.00 -9.60 5.69
C GLY A 105 14.25 -10.91 5.95
N ARG A 106 13.07 -11.08 5.35
CA ARG A 106 12.26 -12.32 5.47
C ARG A 106 12.93 -13.51 4.80
N TYR A 107 13.58 -13.29 3.67
CA TYR A 107 14.38 -14.34 3.05
C TYR A 107 15.54 -14.76 3.95
N ALA A 108 16.25 -13.81 4.55
CA ALA A 108 17.32 -14.09 5.49
C ALA A 108 16.83 -14.85 6.75
N GLN A 109 15.70 -14.43 7.32
CA GLN A 109 15.01 -15.17 8.40
C GLN A 109 14.68 -16.61 7.99
N ALA A 110 14.14 -16.82 6.79
CA ALA A 110 13.82 -18.16 6.28
C ALA A 110 15.08 -19.03 6.13
N CYS A 111 16.21 -18.45 5.73
CA CYS A 111 17.51 -19.15 5.71
C CYS A 111 17.98 -19.57 7.11
N VAL A 112 17.80 -18.70 8.12
CA VAL A 112 18.14 -19.02 9.52
C VAL A 112 17.32 -20.23 10.00
N LEU A 113 16.00 -20.19 9.81
CA LEU A 113 15.11 -21.29 10.21
C LEU A 113 15.42 -22.59 9.45
N ALA A 114 15.72 -22.51 8.14
CA ALA A 114 16.11 -23.70 7.38
C ALA A 114 17.40 -24.34 7.91
N ARG A 115 18.42 -23.53 8.27
CA ARG A 115 19.66 -24.03 8.86
C ARG A 115 19.45 -24.64 10.23
N GLN A 116 18.65 -23.99 11.08
CA GLN A 116 18.28 -24.52 12.39
C GLN A 116 17.68 -25.93 12.26
N ASP A 117 16.74 -26.09 11.33
CA ASP A 117 16.01 -27.34 11.13
C ASP A 117 16.80 -28.39 10.33
N GLY A 118 18.01 -28.06 9.86
CA GLY A 118 18.77 -28.93 8.97
C GLY A 118 18.10 -29.17 7.61
N ARG A 119 17.25 -28.23 7.17
CA ARG A 119 16.55 -28.26 5.88
C ARG A 119 17.39 -27.60 4.79
N GLU A 120 17.04 -27.88 3.54
CA GLU A 120 17.61 -27.17 2.39
C GLU A 120 17.25 -25.67 2.46
N LEU A 121 18.19 -24.81 2.06
CA LEU A 121 17.95 -23.38 2.04
C LEU A 121 16.81 -23.04 1.06
N PRO A 122 15.94 -22.08 1.40
CA PRO A 122 14.87 -21.67 0.51
C PRO A 122 15.45 -21.11 -0.79
N GLN A 123 14.80 -21.41 -1.92
CA GLN A 123 15.11 -20.74 -3.18
C GLN A 123 14.70 -19.27 -3.10
N ARG A 124 15.43 -18.38 -3.78
CA ARG A 124 15.07 -16.97 -3.87
C ARG A 124 13.88 -16.78 -4.81
N ARG A 125 12.68 -16.95 -4.26
CA ARG A 125 11.38 -16.81 -4.92
C ARG A 125 10.69 -15.53 -4.43
N PRO A 126 9.71 -15.00 -5.20
CA PRO A 126 8.85 -13.93 -4.71
C PRO A 126 8.25 -14.31 -3.36
N PRO A 127 7.93 -13.33 -2.49
CA PRO A 127 7.18 -13.63 -1.28
C PRO A 127 5.76 -14.12 -1.63
N CYS A 128 5.05 -14.68 -0.66
CA CYS A 128 3.66 -15.11 -0.87
C CYS A 128 2.82 -13.97 -1.45
N PHE A 129 2.10 -14.24 -2.55
CA PHE A 129 1.24 -13.25 -3.22
C PHE A 129 0.15 -12.73 -2.29
N PHE A 130 -0.45 -13.56 -1.44
CA PHE A 130 -1.55 -13.10 -0.60
C PHE A 130 -1.07 -12.22 0.56
N ASN A 131 0.08 -12.54 1.15
CA ASN A 131 0.67 -11.77 2.23
C ASN A 131 2.19 -11.90 2.23
N PRO A 132 2.94 -10.83 1.91
CA PRO A 132 4.39 -10.88 1.89
C PRO A 132 5.03 -11.31 3.22
N ALA A 133 4.33 -11.13 4.34
CA ALA A 133 4.80 -11.55 5.66
C ALA A 133 4.88 -13.07 5.84
N HIS A 134 4.26 -13.87 4.97
CA HIS A 134 4.44 -15.33 5.00
C HIS A 134 5.80 -15.80 4.48
N GLY A 135 6.63 -14.88 3.97
CA GLY A 135 7.97 -15.19 3.47
C GLY A 135 7.96 -15.75 2.03
N PRO A 136 9.08 -16.37 1.60
CA PRO A 136 9.26 -16.84 0.23
C PRO A 136 8.18 -17.86 -0.17
N ALA A 137 7.64 -17.70 -1.37
CA ALA A 137 6.73 -18.67 -1.95
C ALA A 137 7.40 -20.03 -2.13
N GLN A 138 6.63 -21.10 -1.96
CA GLN A 138 7.11 -22.48 -2.06
C GLN A 138 6.49 -23.21 -3.24
N THR A 139 5.35 -22.72 -3.74
CA THR A 139 4.62 -23.31 -4.86
C THR A 139 3.85 -22.21 -5.59
N ASP A 140 3.37 -22.53 -6.78
CA ASP A 140 2.47 -21.67 -7.55
C ASP A 140 1.08 -22.32 -7.55
N VAL A 141 0.03 -21.49 -7.57
CA VAL A 141 -1.35 -21.95 -7.67
C VAL A 141 -2.11 -21.14 -8.72
N ALA A 142 -2.92 -21.84 -9.52
CA ALA A 142 -3.95 -21.23 -10.35
C ALA A 142 -5.05 -20.65 -9.44
N TRP A 143 -5.21 -19.33 -9.48
CA TRP A 143 -6.19 -18.62 -8.67
C TRP A 143 -6.72 -17.37 -9.38
N ALA A 144 -7.96 -17.00 -9.06
CA ALA A 144 -8.58 -15.75 -9.47
C ALA A 144 -9.26 -15.09 -8.26
N PRO A 145 -9.23 -13.75 -8.14
CA PRO A 145 -10.16 -13.07 -7.25
C PRO A 145 -11.59 -13.20 -7.78
N ALA A 146 -12.58 -12.89 -6.95
CA ALA A 146 -13.98 -12.83 -7.40
C ALA A 146 -14.12 -11.88 -8.61
N GLY A 147 -14.71 -12.39 -9.70
CA GLY A 147 -14.89 -11.65 -10.96
C GLY A 147 -13.61 -11.44 -11.79
N GLY A 148 -12.46 -11.97 -11.36
CA GLY A 148 -11.21 -11.91 -12.09
C GLY A 148 -10.95 -13.13 -12.98
N ALA A 149 -9.85 -13.05 -13.73
CA ALA A 149 -9.35 -14.18 -14.52
C ALA A 149 -8.34 -15.01 -13.71
N GLU A 150 -8.38 -16.33 -13.92
CA GLU A 150 -7.48 -17.31 -13.30
C GLU A 150 -6.05 -17.21 -13.83
N ARG A 151 -5.10 -17.23 -12.90
CA ARG A 151 -3.67 -17.01 -13.15
C ARG A 151 -2.83 -17.78 -12.15
N GLU A 152 -1.64 -18.18 -12.57
CA GLU A 152 -0.62 -18.74 -11.68
C GLU A 152 -0.02 -17.64 -10.81
N ILE A 153 -0.07 -17.83 -9.49
CA ILE A 153 0.51 -16.91 -8.49
C ILE A 153 1.41 -17.65 -7.50
N PRO A 154 2.56 -17.06 -7.11
CA PRO A 154 3.45 -17.67 -6.13
C PRO A 154 2.89 -17.51 -4.72
N VAL A 155 2.80 -18.61 -3.97
CA VAL A 155 2.19 -18.64 -2.63
C VAL A 155 2.99 -19.49 -1.64
N CYS A 156 2.81 -19.21 -0.35
CA CYS A 156 3.30 -20.09 0.71
C CYS A 156 2.50 -21.40 0.72
N LEU A 157 3.03 -22.47 1.33
CA LEU A 157 2.32 -23.76 1.41
C LEU A 157 0.98 -23.63 2.15
N ALA A 158 0.92 -22.85 3.22
CA ALA A 158 -0.30 -22.67 4.00
C ALA A 158 -1.45 -22.06 3.19
N ASP A 159 -1.17 -21.02 2.39
CA ASP A 159 -2.19 -20.44 1.52
C ASP A 159 -2.50 -21.31 0.30
N ALA A 160 -1.51 -22.04 -0.21
CA ALA A 160 -1.76 -23.03 -1.25
C ALA A 160 -2.75 -24.10 -0.77
N GLU A 161 -2.64 -24.54 0.48
CA GLU A 161 -3.58 -25.47 1.10
C GLU A 161 -4.97 -24.85 1.31
N ARG A 162 -5.06 -23.61 1.81
CA ARG A 162 -6.34 -22.89 1.95
C ARG A 162 -7.08 -22.78 0.62
N VAL A 163 -6.38 -22.33 -0.42
CA VAL A 163 -6.96 -22.17 -1.76
C VAL A 163 -7.42 -23.51 -2.32
N ARG A 164 -6.62 -24.58 -2.20
CA ARG A 164 -7.01 -25.93 -2.67
C ARG A 164 -8.23 -26.48 -1.92
N ALA A 165 -8.39 -26.11 -0.65
CA ALA A 165 -9.55 -26.47 0.15
C ALA A 165 -10.79 -25.60 -0.14
N GLY A 166 -10.69 -24.60 -1.02
CA GLY A 166 -11.76 -23.63 -1.30
C GLY A 166 -11.98 -22.62 -0.17
N ALA A 167 -11.03 -22.50 0.75
CA ALA A 167 -11.05 -21.49 1.81
C ALA A 167 -10.42 -20.18 1.34
N GLU A 168 -10.78 -19.08 1.98
CA GLU A 168 -10.12 -17.78 1.73
C GLU A 168 -8.65 -17.83 2.16
N PRO A 169 -7.72 -17.32 1.35
CA PRO A 169 -6.31 -17.20 1.72
C PRO A 169 -6.13 -16.15 2.82
N ASP A 170 -5.06 -16.25 3.60
CA ASP A 170 -4.72 -15.25 4.61
C ASP A 170 -4.08 -14.01 3.96
N ALA A 171 -4.91 -13.22 3.27
CA ALA A 171 -4.47 -12.08 2.51
C ALA A 171 -4.22 -10.84 3.39
N ARG A 172 -3.10 -10.15 3.13
CA ARG A 172 -2.78 -8.87 3.77
C ARG A 172 -3.88 -7.85 3.47
N GLN A 173 -4.58 -7.44 4.52
CA GLN A 173 -5.60 -6.40 4.45
C GLN A 173 -4.98 -5.01 4.43
N VAL A 174 -5.48 -4.15 3.55
CA VAL A 174 -5.09 -2.76 3.41
C VAL A 174 -6.33 -1.89 3.33
N ARG A 175 -6.20 -0.62 3.67
CA ARG A 175 -7.31 0.32 3.60
C ARG A 175 -7.52 0.77 2.16
N SER A 176 -8.76 0.76 1.67
CA SER A 176 -9.17 1.42 0.43
C SER A 176 -10.45 2.21 0.68
N GLY A 177 -10.34 3.54 0.72
CA GLY A 177 -11.42 4.41 1.21
C GLY A 177 -11.76 4.12 2.68
N ASN A 178 -12.99 3.65 2.92
CA ASN A 178 -13.53 3.29 4.24
C ASN A 178 -13.59 1.77 4.50
N ARG A 179 -13.08 0.94 3.58
CA ARG A 179 -13.07 -0.52 3.69
C ARG A 179 -11.65 -1.04 3.88
N MET A 180 -11.54 -2.18 4.56
CA MET A 180 -10.36 -3.03 4.50
C MET A 180 -10.58 -4.04 3.38
N VAL A 181 -9.60 -4.15 2.48
CA VAL A 181 -9.63 -5.06 1.34
C VAL A 181 -8.26 -5.75 1.24
N PRO A 182 -8.16 -6.93 0.60
CA PRO A 182 -6.86 -7.51 0.28
C PRO A 182 -5.98 -6.51 -0.47
N TRP A 183 -4.67 -6.53 -0.22
CA TRP A 183 -3.72 -5.55 -0.77
C TRP A 183 -3.83 -5.41 -2.28
N TYR A 184 -4.13 -6.51 -2.98
CA TYR A 184 -4.26 -6.52 -4.42
C TYR A 184 -5.53 -5.85 -4.97
N GLN A 185 -6.49 -5.55 -4.10
CA GLN A 185 -7.68 -4.73 -4.39
C GLN A 185 -7.56 -3.31 -3.81
N GLY A 186 -6.43 -2.98 -3.16
CA GLY A 186 -6.20 -1.69 -2.49
C GLY A 186 -6.23 -0.49 -3.44
N GLY A 187 -5.98 -0.72 -4.74
CA GLY A 187 -5.97 0.27 -5.80
C GLY A 187 -4.56 0.81 -6.12
N PRO A 188 -4.45 1.76 -7.07
CA PRO A 188 -3.18 2.20 -7.63
C PRO A 188 -2.19 2.79 -6.62
N ALA A 189 -2.68 3.31 -5.48
CA ALA A 189 -1.83 3.83 -4.41
C ALA A 189 -0.82 2.78 -3.91
N TYR A 190 -1.17 1.49 -3.93
CA TYR A 190 -0.30 0.39 -3.50
C TYR A 190 0.69 -0.09 -4.58
N GLY A 191 0.83 0.64 -5.70
CA GLY A 191 1.76 0.28 -6.77
C GLY A 191 3.21 0.15 -6.30
N HIS A 192 3.74 1.16 -5.61
CA HIS A 192 5.11 1.15 -5.08
C HIS A 192 5.33 0.12 -3.96
N TYR A 193 4.31 -0.08 -3.12
CA TYR A 193 4.27 -1.17 -2.15
C TYR A 193 4.45 -2.54 -2.83
N ALA A 194 3.69 -2.80 -3.89
CA ALA A 194 3.75 -4.04 -4.64
C ALA A 194 5.09 -4.18 -5.41
N ASP A 195 5.58 -3.09 -5.99
CA ASP A 195 6.82 -3.08 -6.74
C ASP A 195 8.04 -3.43 -5.87
N GLY A 196 8.07 -3.00 -4.61
CA GLY A 196 9.16 -3.38 -3.71
C GLY A 196 9.19 -4.87 -3.41
N TYR A 197 8.05 -5.49 -3.16
CA TYR A 197 7.94 -6.93 -2.91
C TYR A 197 8.11 -7.80 -4.15
N TYR A 198 7.55 -7.39 -5.29
CA TYR A 198 7.37 -8.26 -6.46
C TYR A 198 8.06 -7.76 -7.73
N GLY A 199 8.48 -6.50 -7.81
CA GLY A 199 8.98 -5.87 -9.03
C GLY A 199 10.25 -6.51 -9.58
N SER A 200 11.22 -6.84 -8.73
CA SER A 200 12.45 -7.54 -9.14
C SER A 200 12.16 -8.93 -9.73
N TYR A 201 11.17 -9.62 -9.18
CA TYR A 201 10.74 -10.93 -9.66
C TYR A 201 9.93 -10.85 -10.95
N ALA A 202 9.15 -9.78 -11.13
CA ALA A 202 8.45 -9.49 -12.38
C ALA A 202 9.42 -9.30 -13.54
N MET A 203 10.53 -8.60 -13.31
CA MET A 203 11.58 -8.39 -14.32
C MET A 203 12.35 -9.66 -14.67
N ASN A 204 12.48 -10.60 -13.72
CA ASN A 204 13.19 -11.87 -13.91
C ASN A 204 12.27 -13.03 -14.32
N GLY A 205 10.99 -12.76 -14.60
CA GLY A 205 10.00 -13.77 -15.02
C GLY A 205 9.53 -14.74 -13.94
N LEU A 206 9.92 -14.51 -12.68
CA LEU A 206 9.52 -15.31 -11.50
C LEU A 206 8.20 -14.84 -10.87
N PHE A 207 7.72 -13.67 -11.29
CA PHE A 207 6.39 -13.18 -10.98
C PHE A 207 5.74 -12.71 -12.29
N PRO A 208 4.45 -12.96 -12.54
CA PRO A 208 3.81 -12.45 -13.75
C PRO A 208 3.75 -10.91 -13.73
N ALA A 209 4.60 -10.23 -14.49
CA ALA A 209 4.69 -8.76 -14.51
C ALA A 209 3.36 -8.06 -14.82
N PHE A 210 2.51 -8.72 -15.63
CA PHE A 210 1.19 -8.21 -15.96
C PHE A 210 0.25 -8.15 -14.73
N LEU A 211 0.48 -8.94 -13.67
CA LEU A 211 -0.32 -8.87 -12.43
C LEU A 211 -0.13 -7.51 -11.77
N ILE A 212 1.11 -7.06 -11.59
CA ILE A 212 1.44 -5.73 -11.06
C ILE A 212 0.77 -4.66 -11.93
N GLY A 213 0.94 -4.74 -13.26
CA GLY A 213 0.35 -3.78 -14.19
C GLY A 213 -1.19 -3.75 -14.16
N SER A 214 -1.86 -4.89 -14.07
CA SER A 214 -3.32 -4.97 -14.02
C SER A 214 -3.91 -4.47 -12.70
N MET A 215 -3.16 -4.60 -11.61
CA MET A 215 -3.52 -4.03 -10.31
C MET A 215 -3.34 -2.51 -10.28
N MET A 216 -2.25 -2.01 -10.86
CA MET A 216 -2.03 -0.56 -11.06
C MET A 216 -3.07 0.06 -11.99
N GLY A 217 -3.56 -0.69 -12.98
CA GLY A 217 -4.61 -0.27 -13.91
C GLY A 217 -6.04 -0.31 -13.34
N GLY A 218 -6.22 -0.72 -12.07
CA GLY A 218 -7.52 -0.77 -11.42
C GLY A 218 -8.43 -1.92 -11.87
N LEU A 219 -7.96 -2.83 -12.74
CA LEU A 219 -8.74 -3.96 -13.26
C LEU A 219 -9.21 -4.93 -12.16
N TRP A 220 -8.59 -4.85 -10.98
CA TRP A 220 -8.85 -5.67 -9.80
C TRP A 220 -9.65 -4.92 -8.73
N SER A 221 -9.95 -3.64 -8.95
CA SER A 221 -10.74 -2.86 -8.01
C SER A 221 -12.23 -3.21 -8.17
N PRO A 222 -12.99 -3.40 -7.09
CA PRO A 222 -14.43 -3.62 -7.18
C PRO A 222 -15.16 -2.48 -7.93
N ALA A 223 -14.60 -1.26 -7.93
CA ALA A 223 -15.15 -0.11 -8.67
C ALA A 223 -15.09 -0.26 -10.21
N VAL A 224 -14.29 -1.18 -10.75
CA VAL A 224 -14.15 -1.43 -12.20
C VAL A 224 -14.93 -2.69 -12.61
N ILE A 225 -15.26 -3.56 -11.65
CA ILE A 225 -15.98 -4.83 -11.86
C ILE A 225 -17.51 -4.63 -11.73
N GLU A 226 -17.96 -3.54 -11.11
CA GLU A 226 -19.37 -3.14 -11.21
C GLU A 226 -19.66 -2.53 -12.59
N PRO A 227 -20.64 -3.04 -13.36
CA PRO A 227 -21.16 -2.30 -14.50
C PRO A 227 -21.68 -0.95 -13.95
N PRO A 228 -21.43 0.19 -14.62
CA PRO A 228 -21.83 1.48 -14.08
C PRO A 228 -23.33 1.46 -13.80
N ALA A 229 -23.68 1.51 -12.51
CA ALA A 229 -25.02 1.83 -12.09
C ALA A 229 -25.25 3.30 -12.49
N ASP A 230 -25.92 3.45 -13.63
CA ASP A 230 -26.63 4.64 -14.06
C ASP A 230 -25.98 5.98 -13.65
N LEU A 231 -24.86 6.31 -14.32
CA LEU A 231 -24.41 7.70 -14.40
C LEU A 231 -25.03 8.32 -15.65
N GLY A 232 -26.34 8.60 -15.58
CA GLY A 232 -26.95 9.68 -16.33
C GLY A 232 -26.25 10.98 -15.96
N GLY A 233 -25.41 11.50 -16.86
CA GLY A 233 -24.57 12.65 -16.58
C GLY A 233 -23.68 13.07 -17.76
N ASP A 234 -24.32 13.52 -18.84
CA ASP A 234 -23.83 14.54 -19.78
C ASP A 234 -22.33 14.57 -20.16
N ALA A 235 -21.91 13.69 -21.09
CA ALA A 235 -20.72 13.93 -21.92
C ALA A 235 -20.68 13.09 -23.23
N ALA A 236 -21.27 13.61 -24.32
CA ALA A 236 -20.84 13.40 -25.73
C ALA A 236 -21.84 14.17 -26.62
N GLY A 237 -21.44 15.05 -27.54
CA GLY A 237 -20.51 14.77 -28.63
C GLY A 237 -21.33 14.15 -29.78
N GLY A 238 -21.66 14.94 -30.80
CA GLY A 238 -22.77 14.69 -31.72
C GLY A 238 -22.56 13.64 -32.81
N ASP A 239 -23.66 13.23 -33.47
CA ASP A 239 -23.79 13.12 -34.92
C ASP A 239 -25.25 12.81 -35.36
N TRP A 240 -25.59 13.35 -36.54
CA TRP A 240 -26.63 13.08 -37.54
C TRP A 240 -28.03 12.49 -37.21
N SER A 241 -29.04 13.29 -37.59
CA SER A 241 -30.37 13.01 -38.18
C SER A 241 -30.91 11.58 -38.21
N THR A 242 -32.15 11.38 -37.71
CA THR A 242 -33.34 10.89 -38.47
C THR A 242 -34.60 10.97 -37.59
N GLU A 243 -35.62 11.65 -38.13
CA GLU A 243 -37.08 11.58 -37.99
C GLU A 243 -37.77 10.84 -36.82
N GLY A 244 -38.73 11.55 -36.18
CA GLY A 244 -40.08 11.02 -35.97
C GLY A 244 -40.63 10.99 -34.53
N GLY A 245 -41.75 11.69 -34.32
CA GLY A 245 -42.79 11.29 -33.37
C GLY A 245 -42.87 12.09 -32.07
N GLY A 246 -43.84 13.01 -32.00
CA GLY A 246 -44.20 13.72 -30.77
C GLY A 246 -45.18 12.97 -29.86
N THR A 247 -45.38 13.55 -28.67
CA THR A 247 -46.62 13.74 -27.88
C THR A 247 -46.18 14.46 -26.60
N ASP A 248 -46.43 15.76 -26.42
CA ASP A 248 -47.56 16.33 -25.67
C ASP A 248 -48.04 15.54 -24.43
N GLY A 249 -48.00 16.21 -23.28
CA GLY A 249 -48.35 15.62 -21.98
C GLY A 249 -48.02 16.56 -20.83
N LEU A 250 -48.74 17.68 -20.78
CA LEU A 250 -48.86 18.56 -19.62
C LEU A 250 -49.53 17.80 -18.46
N ASP A 251 -49.13 18.08 -17.22
CA ASP A 251 -49.98 18.74 -16.21
C ASP A 251 -49.47 18.55 -14.78
N SER A 252 -49.34 19.69 -14.08
CA SER A 252 -49.73 19.96 -12.68
C SER A 252 -49.16 19.09 -11.54
N MET A 253 -48.87 19.55 -10.33
CA MET A 253 -48.74 20.79 -9.57
C MET A 253 -48.29 20.28 -8.16
N ASP A 254 -47.85 21.20 -7.29
CA ASP A 254 -47.56 21.04 -5.84
C ASP A 254 -46.05 20.91 -5.56
N GLY A 255 -45.32 21.88 -4.99
CA GLY A 255 -45.71 23.08 -4.26
C GLY A 255 -45.40 22.93 -2.76
N ILE A 256 -44.13 23.11 -2.36
CA ILE A 256 -43.61 23.63 -1.06
C ILE A 256 -42.14 24.04 -1.33
N GLY A 257 -41.65 25.27 -1.10
CA GLY A 257 -41.48 25.95 0.20
C GLY A 257 -40.51 25.12 1.05
N GLU A 258 -39.31 25.52 1.46
CA GLU A 258 -38.84 26.80 1.97
C GLU A 258 -37.30 26.66 2.21
N ILE A 259 -36.56 27.76 2.03
CA ILE A 259 -35.12 27.87 2.32
C ILE A 259 -34.95 28.48 3.72
N GLY A 260 -34.15 27.84 4.56
CA GLY A 260 -33.67 28.31 5.87
C GLY A 260 -33.43 27.10 6.78
N GLY A 261 -32.34 26.90 7.50
CA GLY A 261 -31.30 27.77 8.02
C GLY A 261 -31.04 27.30 9.46
N GLY A 262 -29.79 27.03 9.83
CA GLY A 262 -29.37 26.71 11.20
C GLY A 262 -29.53 25.24 11.63
N ASP A 263 -28.75 24.63 12.52
CA ASP A 263 -27.68 25.07 13.42
C ASP A 263 -26.79 23.87 13.74
N HIS A 264 -25.52 24.12 14.03
CA HIS A 264 -24.55 23.12 14.43
C HIS A 264 -24.71 22.81 15.93
N SER A 265 -24.94 21.55 16.26
CA SER A 265 -24.80 21.04 17.63
C SER A 265 -24.04 19.71 17.60
N GLY A 266 -22.72 19.79 17.49
CA GLY A 266 -21.80 18.67 17.72
C GLY A 266 -21.34 18.73 19.17
N GLY A 267 -21.75 17.73 19.95
CA GLY A 267 -21.50 17.63 21.38
C GLY A 267 -20.03 17.42 21.76
N ASP A 268 -19.71 17.93 22.94
CA ASP A 268 -18.45 17.80 23.65
C ASP A 268 -18.18 16.33 24.01
N PHE A 269 -17.02 15.81 23.61
CA PHE A 269 -16.45 14.62 24.23
C PHE A 269 -15.16 15.00 24.97
N SER A 270 -15.31 14.84 26.29
CA SER A 270 -14.32 14.82 27.35
C SER A 270 -12.97 14.23 26.97
N GLY A 271 -11.92 14.99 27.30
CA GLY A 271 -10.55 14.52 27.37
C GLY A 271 -10.37 13.44 28.44
N GLY A 272 -9.56 12.44 28.08
CA GLY A 272 -9.03 11.43 28.97
C GLY A 272 -7.52 11.43 28.84
N ASP A 273 -6.86 11.80 29.94
CA ASP A 273 -5.42 11.89 30.11
C ASP A 273 -4.74 10.52 29.95
N SER A 274 -3.84 10.39 28.97
CA SER A 274 -2.86 9.30 28.92
C SER A 274 -1.65 9.69 29.78
N GLY A 275 -1.55 9.09 30.95
CA GLY A 275 -0.41 9.21 31.86
C GLY A 275 0.90 8.78 31.19
N GLY A 276 1.82 9.73 31.07
CA GLY A 276 3.20 9.50 30.68
C GLY A 276 4.00 8.89 31.83
N TRP A 277 4.58 7.72 31.58
CA TRP A 277 5.59 7.11 32.44
C TRP A 277 6.82 6.84 31.60
N PHE A 278 7.69 7.83 31.41
CA PHE A 278 9.15 7.68 31.27
C PHE A 278 9.77 9.05 31.51
N GLY A 279 10.10 9.32 32.77
CA GLY A 279 10.87 10.49 33.17
C GLY A 279 12.38 10.23 33.07
N GLY A 280 13.12 11.29 32.77
CA GLY A 280 14.46 11.49 33.31
C GLY A 280 15.62 11.35 32.33
N ALA A 281 15.85 12.37 31.49
CA ALA A 281 17.21 12.69 31.02
C ALA A 281 17.71 13.88 31.82
N GLY A 282 18.42 13.59 32.91
CA GLY A 282 19.09 14.57 33.75
C GLY A 282 20.42 14.98 33.13
N ASP A 283 20.60 16.30 33.07
CA ASP A 283 21.83 17.04 32.88
C ASP A 283 22.94 16.58 33.85
N PHE A 284 24.12 16.25 33.33
CA PHE A 284 25.36 16.20 34.11
C PHE A 284 26.54 16.69 33.27
N GLY A 285 26.89 17.97 33.49
CA GLY A 285 28.23 18.48 33.26
C GLY A 285 29.22 18.07 34.36
N GLY A 286 30.51 18.10 34.01
CA GLY A 286 31.68 17.86 34.87
C GLY A 286 32.62 16.85 34.19
N GLY A 287 33.85 17.17 33.74
CA GLY A 287 34.85 18.04 34.35
C GLY A 287 35.71 17.22 35.31
N GLY A 288 36.81 16.63 34.81
CA GLY A 288 37.76 15.89 35.65
C GLY A 288 38.84 15.14 34.86
N ASP A 289 40.04 15.70 34.86
CA ASP A 289 41.35 15.07 34.59
C ASP A 289 41.64 13.95 35.62
N PHE A 290 42.46 12.96 35.25
CA PHE A 290 43.50 12.27 36.06
C PHE A 290 43.84 10.86 35.51
N GLY A 291 45.00 10.78 34.83
CA GLY A 291 46.18 9.98 35.21
C GLY A 291 46.15 8.45 35.32
N GLY A 292 47.12 7.80 34.65
CA GLY A 292 47.72 6.49 34.97
C GLY A 292 46.79 5.30 34.67
N PHE A 293 47.19 4.22 34.03
CA PHE A 293 48.44 3.46 34.01
C PHE A 293 48.43 2.58 32.76
#